data_AF-A0A1Y5EYX2-F1
#
_entry.id   AF-A0A1Y5EYX2-F1
#
_cell.length_a   1.000
_cell.length_b   1.000
_cell.length_c   1.000
_cell.angle_alpha   90.00
_cell.angle_beta   90.00
_cell.angle_gamma   90.00
#
_symmetry.space_group_name_H-M   'P 1'
#
loop_
_entity.id
_entity.type
_entity.pdbx_description
1 polymer ?
#
loop_
_entity_poly.entity_id
_entity_poly.type
_entity_poly.pdbx_seq_one_letter_code
_entity_poly.pdbx_strand_id
1 'polypeptide(L)' 'MDTHILETSQPPKFIVVEGPIGVGKSSLAQKLAKSFTCDIVKEKADENPFLEHFYTHTNQSALPVQLHFLTER' A
#
# COMPACT_ATOMS: atom_id res chain seq x y z
N MET A 1 43.41 -3.69 -15.79
CA MET A 1 42.38 -2.69 -16.14
C MET A 1 41.07 -3.41 -15.95
N ASP A 2 40.68 -3.56 -14.68
CA ASP A 2 39.62 -4.46 -14.27
C ASP A 2 38.34 -3.63 -14.17
N THR A 3 37.57 -3.71 -15.24
CA THR A 3 36.25 -3.09 -15.33
C THR A 3 35.36 -3.80 -14.33
N HIS A 4 35.20 -3.23 -13.14
CA HIS A 4 34.17 -3.62 -12.18
C HIS A 4 32.81 -3.33 -12.82
N ILE A 5 32.26 -4.34 -13.50
CA ILE A 5 30.85 -4.37 -13.87
C ILE A 5 30.10 -4.37 -12.54
N LEU A 6 29.47 -3.24 -12.22
CA LEU A 6 28.52 -3.12 -11.12
C LEU A 6 27.48 -4.21 -11.35
N GLU A 7 27.49 -5.26 -10.52
CA GLU A 7 26.41 -6.24 -10.47
C GLU A 7 25.10 -5.45 -10.33
N THR A 8 24.28 -5.46 -11.37
CA THR A 8 22.99 -4.79 -11.33
C THR A 8 22.19 -5.48 -10.25
N SER A 9 21.98 -4.78 -9.14
CA SER A 9 21.18 -5.27 -8.03
C SER A 9 19.87 -5.81 -8.55
N GLN A 10 19.53 -7.04 -8.14
CA GLN A 10 18.26 -7.67 -8.52
C GLN A 10 17.10 -6.69 -8.26
N PRO A 11 16.14 -6.55 -9.19
CA PRO A 11 15.04 -5.61 -9.02
C PRO A 11 14.27 -5.93 -7.73
N PRO A 12 13.78 -4.92 -7.00
CA PRO A 12 13.07 -5.13 -5.75
C PRO A 12 11.84 -6.00 -5.99
N LYS A 13 11.65 -7.01 -5.14
CA LYS A 13 10.51 -7.95 -5.24
C LYS A 13 9.17 -7.29 -4.94
N PHE A 14 9.18 -6.17 -4.21
CA PHE A 14 7.99 -5.44 -3.78
C PHE A 14 8.16 -3.94 -3.98
N ILE A 15 7.08 -3.28 -4.38
CA ILE A 15 6.98 -1.82 -4.50
C ILE A 15 5.80 -1.38 -3.64
N VAL A 16 6.04 -0.49 -2.68
CA VAL A 16 5.01 0.08 -1.81
C VAL A 16 4.71 1.51 -2.26
N VAL A 17 3.43 1.86 -2.39
CA VAL A 17 2.96 3.19 -2.80
C VAL A 17 2.18 3.82 -1.65
N GLU A 18 2.78 4.79 -0.96
CA GLU A 18 2.17 5.48 0.18
C GLU A 18 1.77 6.94 -0.13
N GLY A 19 0.89 7.50 0.69
CA GLY A 19 0.46 8.90 0.59
C GLY A 19 -0.97 9.17 1.09
N PRO A 20 -1.39 10.45 1.11
CA PRO A 20 -2.70 10.85 1.63
C PRO A 20 -3.90 10.21 0.90
N ILE A 21 -5.05 10.15 1.58
CA ILE A 21 -6.31 9.71 0.95
C ILE A 21 -6.65 10.64 -0.21
N GLY A 22 -7.08 10.08 -1.35
CA GLY A 22 -7.44 10.85 -2.55
C GLY A 22 -6.29 11.29 -3.46
N VAL A 23 -5.03 11.09 -3.09
CA VAL A 23 -3.87 11.53 -3.92
C VAL A 23 -3.63 10.71 -5.20
N GLY A 24 -4.36 9.61 -5.38
CA GLY A 24 -4.27 8.77 -6.59
C GLY A 24 -3.33 7.55 -6.48
N LYS A 25 -2.98 7.09 -5.27
CA LYS A 25 -2.15 5.89 -5.04
C LYS A 25 -2.59 4.68 -5.85
N SER A 26 -3.89 4.35 -5.83
CA SER A 26 -4.43 3.19 -6.55
C SER A 26 -4.27 3.32 -8.07
N SER A 27 -4.35 4.54 -8.61
CA SER A 27 -4.11 4.81 -10.02
C SER A 27 -2.63 4.65 -10.38
N LEU A 28 -1.73 5.14 -9.51
CA LEU A 28 -0.29 4.98 -9.69
C LEU A 28 0.13 3.50 -9.60
N ALA A 29 -0.32 2.78 -8.57
CA ALA A 29 -0.06 1.35 -8.41
C ALA A 29 -0.53 0.53 -9.62
N GLN A 30 -1.71 0.85 -10.17
CA GLN A 30 -2.22 0.21 -11.39
C GLN A 30 -1.35 0.46 -12.62
N LYS A 31 -0.81 1.66 -12.77
CA LYS A 31 0.12 1.99 -13.87
C LYS A 31 1.45 1.25 -13.70
N LEU A 32 2.01 1.25 -12.49
CA LEU A 32 3.25 0.53 -12.16
C LEU A 32 3.11 -0.96 -12.43
N ALA A 33 2.03 -1.59 -11.99
CA ALA A 33 1.78 -3.01 -12.24
C ALA A 33 1.69 -3.37 -13.72
N LYS A 34 1.09 -2.51 -14.53
CA LYS A 34 1.08 -2.67 -16.00
C LYS A 34 2.48 -2.51 -16.60
N SER A 35 3.27 -1.56 -16.12
CA SER A 35 4.63 -1.32 -16.61
C SER A 35 5.62 -2.43 -16.24
N PHE A 36 5.48 -3.01 -15.05
CA PHE A 36 6.38 -4.04 -14.54
C PHE A 36 5.84 -5.46 -14.67
N THR A 37 4.62 -5.64 -15.20
CA THR A 37 3.93 -6.94 -15.29
C THR A 37 3.91 -7.65 -13.94
N CYS A 38 3.48 -6.95 -12.89
CA CYS A 38 3.39 -7.49 -11.54
C CYS A 38 1.96 -7.46 -11.00
N ASP A 39 1.71 -8.26 -9.97
CA ASP A 39 0.44 -8.30 -9.27
C ASP A 39 0.27 -7.06 -8.37
N ILE A 40 -1.00 -6.65 -8.19
CA ILE A 40 -1.35 -5.55 -7.30
C ILE A 40 -2.01 -6.12 -6.05
N VAL A 41 -1.43 -5.80 -4.90
CA VAL A 41 -2.08 -5.98 -3.60
C VAL A 41 -2.68 -4.64 -3.19
N LYS A 42 -4.00 -4.60 -2.96
CA LYS A 42 -4.72 -3.40 -2.50
C LYS A 42 -5.19 -3.62 -1.07
N GLU A 43 -5.11 -2.58 -0.24
CA GLU A 43 -5.78 -2.57 1.06
C GLU A 43 -7.30 -2.60 0.86
N LYS A 44 -7.99 -3.44 1.63
CA LYS A 44 -9.44 -3.57 1.60
C LYS A 44 -10.11 -2.72 2.69
N ALA A 45 -9.87 -1.41 2.66
CA ALA A 45 -10.34 -0.52 3.71
C ALA A 45 -11.87 -0.56 3.92
N ASP A 46 -12.62 -0.83 2.85
CA ASP A 46 -14.09 -0.91 2.88
C ASP A 46 -14.62 -2.15 3.63
N GLU A 47 -13.79 -3.16 3.88
CA GLU A 47 -14.15 -4.34 4.67
C GLU A 47 -14.00 -4.09 6.19
N ASN A 48 -13.47 -2.93 6.61
CA ASN A 48 -13.24 -2.62 8.02
C ASN A 48 -14.57 -2.23 8.73
N PRO A 49 -15.09 -3.07 9.65
CA PRO A 49 -16.40 -2.85 10.28
C PRO A 49 -16.42 -1.63 11.22
N PHE A 50 -15.26 -1.10 11.58
CA PHE A 50 -15.13 0.04 12.49
C PHE A 50 -14.96 1.38 11.75
N LEU A 51 -14.76 1.35 10.43
CA LEU A 51 -14.41 2.54 9.66
C LEU A 51 -15.55 3.56 9.61
N GLU A 52 -16.79 3.12 9.45
CA GLU A 52 -17.97 3.99 9.50
C GLU A 52 -18.13 4.69 10.86
N HIS A 53 -17.95 3.93 11.95
CA HIS A 53 -17.98 4.48 13.30
C HIS A 53 -16.81 5.44 13.59
N PHE A 54 -15.67 5.27 12.94
CA PHE A 54 -14.55 6.20 13.03
C PHE A 54 -14.84 7.53 12.36
N TYR A 55 -15.53 7.54 11.21
CA TYR A 55 -15.93 8.78 10.56
C TYR A 55 -16.96 9.58 11.37
N THR A 56 -17.76 8.93 12.22
CA THR A 56 -18.73 9.60 13.10
C THR A 56 -18.17 9.94 14.48
N HIS A 57 -17.33 9.06 15.06
CA HIS A 57 -16.80 9.14 16.42
C HIS A 57 -15.33 8.71 16.46
N THR A 58 -14.45 9.58 15.96
CA THR A 58 -13.00 9.31 15.81
C THR A 58 -12.33 8.81 17.10
N ASN A 59 -12.58 9.45 18.24
CA ASN A 59 -11.91 9.10 19.51
C ASN A 59 -12.26 7.71 20.06
N GLN A 60 -13.44 7.18 19.75
CA GLN A 60 -13.90 5.89 20.30
C GLN A 60 -13.52 4.71 19.39
N SER A 61 -13.37 4.96 18.09
CA SER A 61 -13.17 3.91 17.08
C SER A 61 -11.76 3.89 16.46
N ALA A 62 -10.87 4.82 16.85
CA ALA A 62 -9.51 4.92 16.29
C ALA A 62 -8.68 3.65 16.48
N LEU A 63 -8.61 3.13 17.71
CA LEU A 63 -7.77 1.96 18.00
C LEU A 63 -8.28 0.68 17.30
N PRO A 64 -9.58 0.31 17.34
CA PRO A 64 -10.11 -0.82 16.58
C PRO A 64 -9.86 -0.71 15.07
N VAL A 65 -10.02 0.47 14.49
CA VAL A 65 -9.74 0.71 13.05
C VAL A 65 -8.28 0.44 12.72
N GLN A 66 -7.34 0.98 13.51
CA GLN A 66 -5.90 0.79 13.26
C GLN A 66 -5.47 -0.67 13.44
N LEU A 67 -6.00 -1.36 14.45
CA LEU A 67 -5.70 -2.79 14.66
C LEU A 67 -6.20 -3.65 13.50
N HIS A 68 -7.39 -3.37 12.97
CA HIS A 68 -7.93 -4.08 11.81
C HIS A 68 -7.06 -3.86 10.55
N PHE A 69 -6.60 -2.62 10.31
CA PHE A 69 -5.64 -2.36 9.22
C PHE A 69 -4.30 -3.08 9.37
N LEU A 70 -3.88 -3.40 10.61
CA LEU A 70 -2.66 -4.16 10.86
C LEU A 70 -2.84 -5.65 10.53
N THR A 71 -4.02 -6.21 10.79
CA THR A 71 -4.29 -7.66 10.64
C THR A 71 -4.65 -8.08 9.22
N GLU A 72 -5.19 -7.18 8.41
CA GLU A 72 -5.62 -7.44 7.01
C GLU A 72 -4.49 -7.29 5.96
N ARG A 73 -3.22 -7.23 6.39
CA ARG A 73 -2.05 -7.04 5.51
C ARG A 73 -1.39 -8.34 5.06
#